data_AF-A0A3A9EDY1-F1
#
_entry.id   AF-A0A3A9EDY1-F1
#
_cell.length_a   1.000
_cell.length_b   1.000
_cell.length_c   1.000
_cell.angle_alpha   90.00
_cell.angle_beta   90.00
_cell.angle_gamma   90.00
#
_symmetry.space_group_name_H-M   'P 1'
#
loop_
_entity.id
_entity.type
_entity.pdbx_description
1 polymer ?
#
loop_
_entity_poly.entity_id
_entity_poly.type
_entity_poly.pdbx_seq_one_letter_code
_entity_poly.pdbx_strand_id
1 'polypeptide(L)' 'MELNYFRDRLFDLLNDSEGMGIADLNADERSSLLTVRTEDGNIFEIVCRKAAGKEDGWTTAN' A
#
# COMPACT_ATOMS: atom_id res chain seq x y z
N MET A 1 11.79 9.75 -0.70
CA MET A 1 11.45 8.35 -0.96
C MET A 1 10.85 8.25 -2.35
N GLU A 2 11.32 7.31 -3.17
CA GLU A 2 10.69 7.01 -4.46
C GLU A 2 9.42 6.19 -4.26
N LEU A 3 8.46 6.32 -5.16
CA LEU A 3 7.16 5.66 -5.06
C LEU A 3 7.30 4.13 -5.07
N ASN A 4 8.22 3.62 -5.90
CA ASN A 4 8.52 2.19 -6.00
C ASN A 4 9.03 1.63 -4.66
N TYR A 5 9.95 2.34 -3.99
CA TYR A 5 10.47 1.89 -2.68
C TYR A 5 9.38 1.83 -1.60
N PHE A 6 8.51 2.85 -1.54
CA PHE A 6 7.38 2.84 -0.60
C PHE A 6 6.43 1.68 -0.87
N ARG A 7 6.18 1.39 -2.15
CA ARG A 7 5.32 0.31 -2.59
C ARG A 7 5.89 -1.06 -2.23
N ASP A 8 7.17 -1.32 -2.53
CA ASP A 8 7.85 -2.57 -2.15
C ASP A 8 7.80 -2.76 -0.63
N ARG A 9 8.06 -1.71 0.15
CA ARG A 9 7.95 -1.77 1.60
C ARG A 9 6.54 -2.03 2.12
N LEU A 10 5.53 -1.45 1.47
CA LEU A 10 4.13 -1.72 1.79
C LEU A 10 3.76 -3.17 1.48
N PHE A 11 4.28 -3.70 0.37
CA PHE A 11 4.08 -5.09 -0.02
C PHE A 11 4.71 -6.05 1.00
N ASP A 12 5.98 -5.83 1.36
CA ASP A 12 6.65 -6.59 2.43
C ASP A 12 5.86 -6.52 3.74
N LEU A 13 5.38 -5.33 4.13
CA LEU A 13 4.62 -5.15 5.38
C LEU A 13 3.29 -5.90 5.37
N LEU A 14 2.57 -5.87 4.25
CA LEU A 14 1.30 -6.59 4.11
C LEU A 14 1.55 -8.10 4.10
N ASN A 15 2.60 -8.54 3.44
CA ASN A 15 2.98 -9.95 3.36
C ASN A 15 3.48 -10.51 4.71
N ASP A 16 4.15 -9.68 5.51
CA ASP A 16 4.60 -10.01 6.87
C ASP A 16 3.46 -9.96 7.90
N SER A 17 2.30 -9.39 7.55
CA SER A 17 1.16 -9.26 8.45
C SER A 17 0.42 -10.60 8.60
N GLU A 18 0.87 -11.45 9.52
CA GLU A 18 0.32 -12.79 9.83
C GLU A 18 -1.14 -12.80 10.34
N GLY A 19 -1.86 -11.68 10.31
CA GLY A 19 -3.26 -11.57 10.78
C GLY A 19 -4.23 -10.92 9.80
N MET A 20 -3.77 -10.43 8.64
CA MET A 20 -4.66 -9.77 7.68
C MET A 20 -5.43 -10.74 6.78
N GLY A 21 -5.11 -12.04 6.81
CA GLY A 21 -5.76 -13.05 5.97
C GLY A 21 -5.60 -12.72 4.49
N ILE A 22 -4.39 -12.31 4.09
CA ILE A 22 -4.08 -11.94 2.71
C ILE A 22 -3.70 -13.23 1.95
N ALA A 23 -4.48 -13.55 0.93
CA ALA A 23 -4.26 -14.70 0.07
C ALA A 23 -3.29 -14.40 -1.08
N ASP A 24 -3.37 -13.19 -1.64
CA ASP A 24 -2.55 -12.79 -2.79
C ASP A 24 -2.32 -11.28 -2.79
N LEU A 25 -1.14 -10.87 -3.22
CA LEU A 25 -0.75 -9.48 -3.36
C LEU A 25 -0.18 -9.29 -4.76
N ASN A 26 -0.76 -8.36 -5.52
CA ASN A 26 -0.24 -7.96 -6.82
C ASN A 26 0.15 -6.48 -6.79
N ALA A 27 1.28 -6.16 -7.41
CA ALA A 27 1.83 -4.82 -7.37
C ALA A 27 2.08 -4.33 -8.79
N ASP A 28 1.20 -3.46 -9.30
CA ASP A 28 1.25 -2.95 -10.66
C ASP A 28 2.18 -1.74 -10.79
N GLU A 29 3.37 -1.96 -11.35
CA GLU A 29 4.46 -0.94 -11.41
C GLU A 29 4.11 0.23 -12.33
N ARG A 30 3.24 -0.02 -13.33
CA ARG A 30 2.80 1.01 -14.26
C ARG A 30 1.74 1.92 -13.65
N SER A 31 0.85 1.37 -12.85
CA SER A 31 -0.29 2.10 -12.29
C SER A 31 -0.07 2.59 -10.85
N SER A 32 1.07 2.26 -10.23
CA SER A 32 1.31 2.54 -8.80
C SER A 32 0.19 2.00 -7.90
N LEU A 33 -0.37 0.87 -8.30
CA LEU A 33 -1.54 0.26 -7.69
C LEU A 33 -1.15 -1.07 -7.06
N LEU A 34 -1.47 -1.25 -5.79
CA LEU A 34 -1.39 -2.53 -5.09
C LEU A 34 -2.79 -3.15 -5.06
N THR A 35 -2.91 -4.39 -5.50
CA THR A 35 -4.13 -5.17 -5.36
C THR A 35 -3.89 -6.19 -4.26
N VAL A 36 -4.68 -6.13 -3.21
CA VAL A 36 -4.64 -7.05 -2.08
C VAL A 36 -5.87 -7.93 -2.15
N ARG A 37 -5.66 -9.24 -2.25
CA ARG A 37 -6.73 -10.24 -2.19
C ARG A 37 -6.66 -10.92 -0.83
N THR A 38 -7.78 -10.96 -0.15
CA THR A 38 -7.92 -11.70 1.11
C THR A 38 -8.38 -13.13 0.85
N GLU A 39 -8.13 -14.02 1.82
CA GLU A 39 -8.57 -15.42 1.82
C GLU A 39 -10.09 -15.54 1.79
N ASP A 40 -10.80 -14.55 2.33
CA ASP A 40 -12.26 -14.45 2.29
C ASP A 40 -12.80 -14.11 0.89
N GLY A 41 -11.91 -13.81 -0.08
CA GLY A 41 -12.25 -13.47 -1.45
C GLY A 41 -12.47 -11.97 -1.69
N ASN A 42 -12.33 -11.13 -0.67
CA ASN A 42 -12.39 -9.67 -0.83
C ASN A 42 -11.12 -9.15 -1.52
N ILE A 43 -11.29 -8.18 -2.40
CA ILE A 43 -10.20 -7.53 -3.14
C ILE A 43 -10.17 -6.05 -2.75
N PHE A 44 -9.01 -5.57 -2.34
CA PHE A 44 -8.74 -4.19 -1.99
C PHE A 44 -7.73 -3.61 -2.97
N GLU A 45 -7.93 -2.37 -3.37
CA GLU A 45 -7.02 -1.63 -4.26
C GLU A 45 -6.40 -0.47 -3.49
N ILE A 46 -5.07 -0.40 -3.48
CA ILE A 46 -4.29 0.62 -2.79
C ILE A 46 -3.53 1.41 -3.85
N VAL A 47 -3.88 2.69 -4.02
CA VAL A 47 -3.19 3.57 -4.96
C VAL A 47 -2.10 4.35 -4.22
N CYS A 48 -0.85 4.04 -4.53
CA CYS A 48 0.30 4.79 -4.06
C CYS A 48 0.43 6.06 -4.91
N ARG A 49 0.25 7.23 -4.29
CA ARG A 49 0.48 8.53 -4.94
C ARG A 49 1.41 9.39 -4.09
N LYS A 50 2.37 10.03 -4.74
CA LYS A 50 3.16 11.08 -4.08
C LYS A 50 2.31 12.33 -4.00
N ALA A 51 1.99 12.77 -2.79
CA ALA A 51 1.31 14.05 -2.59
C ALA A 51 2.19 15.20 -3.11
N ALA A 52 1.58 16.19 -3.76
CA ALA A 52 2.27 17.35 -4.31
C ALA A 52 2.69 18.38 -3.24
N GLY A 53 2.36 18.15 -1.97
CA GLY A 53 2.79 18.99 -0.85
C GLY A 53 4.04 18.41 -0.20
N LYS A 54 5.12 19.20 -0.14
CA LYS A 54 6.14 19.00 0.89
C LYS A 54 5.44 19.27 2.23
N GLU A 55 5.45 18.30 3.12
CA GLU A 55 4.70 18.31 4.38
C GLU A 55 5.26 19.36 5.36
N ASP A 56 4.91 20.63 5.17
CA ASP A 56 4.88 21.63 6.25
C ASP A 56 3.49 21.55 6.89
N GLY A 57 3.25 20.54 7.74
CA GLY A 57 2.04 20.51 8.57
C GLY A 57 1.23 19.21 8.53
N TRP A 58 1.83 18.09 8.95
CA TRP A 58 1.03 17.03 9.57
C TRP A 58 0.73 17.46 11.01
N THR A 59 -0.29 18.30 11.22
CA THR A 59 -0.92 18.41 12.54
C THR A 59 -1.89 17.25 12.66
N THR A 60 -1.55 16.29 13.52
CA THR A 60 -2.49 15.29 14.03
C THR A 60 -3.73 16.02 14.56
N ALA A 61 -4.86 15.88 13.87
CA ALA A 61 -6.15 16.22 14.45
C ALA A 61 -6.43 15.19 15.54
N ASN A 62 -6.44 15.70 16.78
CA ASN A 62 -6.73 14.98 18.02
C ASN A 62 -8.23 14.81 18.22
#